data_AF-A0A233HTE1-F1
#
_entry.id   AF-A0A233HTE1-F1
#
_cell.length_a   1.000
_cell.length_b   1.000
_cell.length_c   1.000
_cell.angle_alpha   90.00
_cell.angle_beta   90.00
_cell.angle_gamma   90.00
#
_symmetry.space_group_name_H-M   'P 1'
#
loop_
_entity.id
_entity.type
_entity.pdbx_description
1 polymer ?
#
loop_
_entity_poly.entity_id
_entity_poly.type
_entity_poly.pdbx_seq_one_letter_code
_entity_poly.pdbx_strand_id
1 'polypeptide(L)'
;MSKFTYVTSCVGADGDDINEMKDAPLSIEIDKSDFFRTIGSGIKDQIVDIFELNSIQEFIDDWYISSYTSYYQGIPCLFVQHSGIEHVFVDSNRVRELRHGEEIEERRDAISDIEDLLDEYQPWQDAQGKSEWFKALSSFVKENKAQFDAHNILLSSIYTSGYPYSEVIAEIDKKLLIEPRSKERVSGLNL
;
A
#
# COMPACT_ATOMS: atom_id res chain seq x y z
N MET A 1 6.36 -4.63 21.87
CA MET A 1 5.46 -5.16 20.84
C MET A 1 5.98 -4.75 19.48
N SER A 2 5.91 -5.63 18.48
CA SER A 2 6.25 -5.23 17.10
C SER A 2 5.24 -4.21 16.61
N LYS A 3 5.70 -3.27 15.79
CA LYS A 3 4.79 -2.32 15.12
C LYS A 3 4.17 -2.96 13.89
N PHE A 4 4.85 -3.95 13.30
CA PHE A 4 4.41 -4.66 12.10
C PHE A 4 4.33 -6.16 12.35
N THR A 5 3.49 -6.82 11.54
CA THR A 5 3.26 -8.26 11.53
C THR A 5 3.56 -8.77 10.12
N TYR A 6 4.27 -9.89 10.02
CA TYR A 6 4.48 -10.57 8.73
C TYR A 6 3.15 -11.14 8.22
N VAL A 7 2.81 -10.88 6.96
CA VAL A 7 1.51 -11.27 6.38
C VAL A 7 1.68 -12.28 5.27
N THR A 8 2.52 -12.00 4.28
CA THR A 8 2.65 -12.85 3.09
C THR A 8 3.98 -12.65 2.37
N SER A 9 4.25 -13.52 1.40
CA SER A 9 5.22 -13.29 0.33
C SER A 9 4.51 -13.27 -1.02
N CYS A 10 5.09 -12.64 -2.04
CA CYS A 10 4.49 -12.60 -3.39
C CYS A 10 4.30 -13.99 -4.04
N VAL A 11 4.92 -15.04 -3.50
CA VAL A 11 4.68 -16.45 -3.89
C VAL A 11 3.32 -16.96 -3.38
N GLY A 12 2.77 -16.35 -2.33
CA GLY A 12 1.47 -16.68 -1.74
C GLY A 12 0.45 -15.54 -1.76
N ALA A 13 0.74 -14.43 -2.44
CA ALA A 13 -0.12 -13.25 -2.52
C ALA A 13 -0.82 -13.13 -3.89
N ASP A 14 -1.86 -12.31 -3.95
CA ASP A 14 -2.37 -11.80 -5.23
C ASP A 14 -1.32 -10.86 -5.86
N GLY A 15 -1.05 -11.05 -7.15
CA GLY A 15 -0.03 -10.30 -7.87
C GLY A 15 -0.35 -8.80 -7.98
N ASP A 16 -1.63 -8.44 -8.01
CA ASP A 16 -2.06 -7.05 -8.22
C ASP A 16 -1.74 -6.18 -7.00
N ASP A 17 -2.03 -6.66 -5.79
CA ASP A 17 -1.74 -5.93 -4.55
C ASP A 17 -0.21 -5.75 -4.34
N ILE A 18 0.59 -6.72 -4.80
CA ILE A 18 2.06 -6.64 -4.75
C ILE A 18 2.56 -5.60 -5.75
N ASN A 19 2.03 -5.60 -6.98
CA ASN A 19 2.39 -4.62 -8.00
C ASN A 19 1.98 -3.20 -7.57
N GLU A 20 0.75 -3.04 -7.04
CA GLU A 20 0.28 -1.79 -6.44
C GLU A 20 1.28 -1.29 -5.38
N MET A 21 1.66 -2.15 -4.43
CA MET A 21 2.61 -1.81 -3.37
C MET A 21 3.98 -1.40 -3.91
N LYS A 22 4.51 -2.10 -4.92
CA LYS A 22 5.84 -1.86 -5.47
C LYS A 22 5.90 -0.58 -6.29
N ASP A 23 4.89 -0.37 -7.13
CA ASP A 23 4.88 0.68 -8.13
C ASP A 23 4.25 1.98 -7.60
N ALA A 24 3.70 1.97 -6.38
CA ALA A 24 3.17 3.16 -5.74
C ALA A 24 4.21 4.28 -5.65
N PRO A 25 3.84 5.56 -5.90
CA PRO A 25 4.73 6.70 -5.69
C PRO A 25 5.26 6.85 -4.25
N LEU A 26 4.63 6.19 -3.28
CA LEU A 26 5.06 6.18 -1.88
C LEU A 26 5.88 4.93 -1.50
N SER A 27 6.19 4.07 -2.47
CA SER A 27 7.16 2.99 -2.34
C SER A 27 8.56 3.61 -2.33
N ILE A 28 9.18 3.64 -1.15
CA ILE A 28 10.46 4.31 -0.92
C ILE A 28 11.42 3.31 -0.29
N GLU A 29 12.56 3.12 -0.94
CA GLU A 29 13.65 2.32 -0.38
C GLU A 29 14.18 2.99 0.90
N ILE A 30 14.37 2.21 1.94
CA ILE A 30 14.89 2.64 3.23
C ILE A 30 16.14 1.85 3.58
N ASP A 31 17.01 2.47 4.37
CA ASP A 31 18.16 1.77 4.93
C ASP A 31 17.70 0.58 5.78
N LYS A 32 18.39 -0.56 5.65
CA LYS A 32 18.06 -1.80 6.37
C LYS A 32 18.13 -1.63 7.88
N SER A 33 18.99 -0.74 8.38
CA SER A 33 19.04 -0.39 9.80
C SER A 33 17.77 0.35 10.22
N ASP A 34 17.27 1.24 9.37
CA ASP A 34 16.02 1.97 9.61
C ASP A 34 14.80 1.07 9.50
N PHE A 35 14.83 0.04 8.63
CA PHE A 35 13.83 -1.03 8.62
C PHE A 35 13.74 -1.71 10.00
N PHE A 36 14.86 -2.15 10.57
CA PHE A 36 14.86 -2.78 11.91
C PHE A 36 14.48 -1.83 13.05
N ARG A 37 14.73 -0.52 12.91
CA ARG A 37 14.25 0.49 13.87
C ARG A 37 12.73 0.65 13.78
N THR A 38 12.19 0.62 12.57
CA THR A 38 10.76 0.85 12.29
C THR A 38 9.92 -0.35 12.66
N ILE A 39 10.39 -1.56 12.34
CA ILE A 39 9.62 -2.79 12.52
C ILE A 39 9.44 -3.17 14.00
N GLY A 40 10.39 -2.77 14.83
CA GLY A 40 10.42 -3.04 16.27
C GLY A 40 11.06 -4.39 16.62
N SER A 41 11.32 -4.62 17.91
CA SER A 41 12.09 -5.79 18.36
C SER A 41 11.33 -7.12 18.28
N GLY A 42 10.00 -7.11 18.18
CA GLY A 42 9.17 -8.31 18.34
C GLY A 42 9.22 -9.32 17.19
N ILE A 43 9.76 -8.95 16.02
CA ILE A 43 9.79 -9.82 14.83
C ILE A 43 11.18 -9.93 14.20
N LYS A 44 12.22 -9.52 14.93
CA LYS A 44 13.61 -9.59 14.44
C LYS A 44 14.07 -11.04 14.24
N ASP A 45 13.75 -11.91 15.18
CA ASP A 45 14.11 -13.33 15.09
C ASP A 45 13.34 -14.02 13.95
N GLN A 46 12.06 -13.66 13.77
CA GLN A 46 11.25 -14.15 12.65
C GLN A 46 11.83 -13.75 11.29
N ILE A 47 12.44 -12.56 11.17
CA ILE A 47 13.10 -12.15 9.91
C ILE A 47 14.28 -13.07 9.61
N VAL A 48 15.12 -13.36 10.61
CA VAL A 48 16.24 -14.30 10.43
C VAL A 48 15.74 -15.65 9.94
N ASP A 49 14.64 -16.15 10.51
CA ASP A 49 14.01 -17.41 10.09
C ASP A 49 13.39 -17.33 8.68
N ILE A 50 12.63 -16.27 8.37
CA ILE A 50 11.93 -16.08 7.08
C ILE A 50 12.92 -16.05 5.91
N PHE A 51 14.07 -15.42 6.11
CA PHE A 51 15.10 -15.27 5.08
C PHE A 51 16.20 -16.35 5.16
N GLU A 52 16.06 -17.32 6.08
CA GLU A 52 17.04 -18.40 6.31
C GLU A 52 18.47 -17.89 6.57
N LEU A 53 18.58 -16.76 7.28
CA LEU A 53 19.84 -16.11 7.59
C LEU A 53 20.44 -16.64 8.89
N ASN A 54 21.73 -16.42 9.11
CA ASN A 54 22.40 -16.75 10.37
C ASN A 54 22.29 -15.62 11.40
N SER A 55 22.08 -14.38 10.93
CA SER A 55 21.97 -13.22 11.81
C SER A 55 21.31 -12.01 11.14
N ILE A 56 20.90 -11.05 11.96
CA ILE A 56 20.46 -9.72 11.49
C ILE A 56 21.57 -8.98 10.75
N GLN A 57 22.83 -9.18 11.13
CA GLN A 57 23.95 -8.51 10.46
C GLN A 57 24.08 -8.99 9.02
N GLU A 58 23.82 -10.28 8.77
CA GLU A 58 23.78 -10.84 7.42
C GLU A 58 22.69 -10.16 6.57
N PHE A 59 21.50 -9.93 7.14
CA PHE A 59 20.45 -9.17 6.45
C PHE A 59 20.93 -7.76 6.06
N ILE A 60 21.59 -7.06 6.99
CA ILE A 60 22.07 -5.69 6.78
C ILE A 60 23.13 -5.64 5.67
N ASP A 61 24.07 -6.59 5.69
CA ASP A 61 25.22 -6.60 4.78
C ASP A 61 24.90 -7.23 3.41
N ASP A 62 23.78 -7.95 3.26
CA ASP A 62 23.44 -8.66 2.02
C ASP A 62 22.95 -7.72 0.92
N TRP A 63 23.73 -7.61 -0.16
CA TRP A 63 23.42 -6.76 -1.31
C TRP A 63 22.21 -7.23 -2.14
N TYR A 64 21.75 -8.47 -1.98
CA TYR A 64 20.53 -8.99 -2.63
C TYR A 64 19.24 -8.65 -1.89
N ILE A 65 19.35 -8.01 -0.72
CA ILE A 65 18.23 -7.60 0.10
C ILE A 65 18.05 -6.09 -0.04
N SER A 66 16.83 -5.67 -0.36
CA SER A 66 16.40 -4.26 -0.29
C SER A 66 15.15 -4.14 0.58
N SER A 67 15.03 -3.03 1.31
CA SER A 67 13.94 -2.77 2.26
C SER A 67 13.20 -1.51 1.89
N TYR A 68 11.88 -1.50 2.03
CA TYR A 68 11.02 -0.42 1.57
C TYR A 68 9.92 -0.10 2.58
N THR A 69 9.50 1.16 2.60
CA THR A 69 8.18 1.56 3.12
C THR A 69 7.21 1.67 1.95
N SER A 70 5.98 1.17 2.10
CA SER A 70 4.92 1.37 1.11
C SER A 70 3.53 1.13 1.73
N TYR A 71 2.54 0.79 0.90
CA TYR A 71 1.19 0.44 1.29
C TYR A 71 0.77 -0.84 0.60
N TYR A 72 0.32 -1.83 1.37
CA TYR A 72 -0.24 -3.07 0.87
C TYR A 72 -1.75 -3.04 1.09
N GLN A 73 -2.55 -3.18 0.03
CA GLN A 73 -4.00 -2.97 0.06
C GLN A 73 -4.41 -1.63 0.72
N GLY A 74 -3.65 -0.56 0.44
CA GLY A 74 -3.86 0.77 1.04
C GLY A 74 -3.62 0.85 2.55
N ILE A 75 -2.88 -0.09 3.14
CA ILE A 75 -2.49 -0.12 4.56
C ILE A 75 -0.95 0.04 4.66
N PRO A 76 -0.44 0.92 5.54
CA PRO A 76 1.00 1.10 5.73
C PRO A 76 1.72 -0.23 5.95
N CYS A 77 2.75 -0.45 5.14
CA CYS A 77 3.56 -1.65 5.21
C CYS A 77 5.06 -1.32 5.14
N LEU A 78 5.84 -2.28 5.60
CA LEU A 78 7.22 -2.45 5.19
C LEU A 78 7.27 -3.68 4.29
N PHE A 79 8.08 -3.66 3.25
CA PHE A 79 8.38 -4.87 2.51
C PHE A 79 9.88 -5.02 2.26
N VAL A 80 10.29 -6.27 2.14
CA VAL A 80 11.66 -6.65 1.83
C VAL A 80 11.64 -7.39 0.51
N GLN A 81 12.45 -6.95 -0.44
CA GLN A 81 12.72 -7.71 -1.64
C GLN A 81 13.99 -8.53 -1.43
N HIS A 82 13.90 -9.84 -1.56
CA HIS A 82 15.03 -10.76 -1.50
C HIS A 82 14.92 -11.79 -2.62
N SER A 83 15.96 -11.91 -3.45
CA SER A 83 15.98 -12.85 -4.58
C SER A 83 14.76 -12.75 -5.52
N GLY A 84 14.23 -11.53 -5.71
CA GLY A 84 13.05 -11.28 -6.54
C GLY A 84 11.71 -11.65 -5.88
N ILE A 85 11.71 -12.02 -4.59
CA ILE A 85 10.51 -12.27 -3.80
C ILE A 85 10.28 -11.11 -2.85
N GLU A 86 9.07 -10.57 -2.85
CA GLU A 86 8.64 -9.53 -1.90
C GLU A 86 8.00 -10.16 -0.67
N HIS A 87 8.49 -9.79 0.51
CA HIS A 87 8.00 -10.22 1.82
C HIS A 87 7.36 -9.03 2.51
N VAL A 88 6.08 -9.14 2.86
CA VAL A 88 5.26 -7.99 3.28
C VAL A 88 4.97 -8.04 4.79
N PHE A 89 5.19 -6.91 5.45
CA PHE A 89 4.92 -6.68 6.86
C PHE A 89 3.94 -5.50 7.00
N VAL A 90 2.78 -5.70 7.61
CA VAL A 90 1.72 -4.69 7.73
C VAL A 90 1.61 -4.18 9.16
N ASP A 91 1.20 -2.91 9.34
CA ASP A 91 0.94 -2.34 10.68
C ASP A 91 0.03 -3.28 11.49
N SER A 92 0.54 -3.71 12.65
CA SER A 92 -0.10 -4.73 13.50
C SER A 92 -1.49 -4.30 13.99
N ASN A 93 -1.75 -2.99 14.08
CA ASN A 93 -3.05 -2.46 14.48
C ASN A 93 -4.08 -2.53 13.35
N ARG A 94 -3.61 -2.68 12.10
CA ARG A 94 -4.42 -2.61 10.89
C ARG A 94 -4.46 -3.92 10.11
N VAL A 95 -3.75 -4.97 10.55
CA VAL A 95 -3.79 -6.32 9.93
C VAL A 95 -5.21 -6.84 9.72
N ARG A 96 -6.16 -6.52 10.62
CA ARG A 96 -7.56 -6.97 10.50
C ARG A 96 -8.32 -6.31 9.35
N GLU A 97 -7.79 -5.24 8.78
CA GLU A 97 -8.36 -4.53 7.62
C GLU A 97 -7.93 -5.15 6.28
N LEU A 98 -7.00 -6.11 6.30
CA LEU A 98 -6.61 -6.85 5.10
C LEU A 98 -7.80 -7.65 4.57
N ARG A 99 -7.88 -7.70 3.24
CA ARG A 99 -8.90 -8.42 2.49
C ARG A 99 -8.35 -9.76 2.05
N HIS A 100 -9.22 -10.76 2.07
CA HIS A 100 -8.90 -12.13 1.72
C HIS A 100 -10.02 -12.78 0.90
N GLY A 101 -9.65 -13.67 -0.02
CA GLY A 101 -10.63 -14.41 -0.83
C GLY A 101 -11.52 -13.47 -1.65
N GLU A 102 -12.84 -13.62 -1.55
CA GLU A 102 -13.81 -12.83 -2.31
C GLU A 102 -13.68 -11.31 -2.06
N GLU A 103 -13.23 -10.89 -0.87
CA GLU A 103 -13.04 -9.47 -0.57
C GLU A 103 -11.93 -8.82 -1.44
N ILE A 104 -10.98 -9.61 -1.94
CA ILE A 104 -9.94 -9.11 -2.87
C ILE A 104 -10.57 -8.80 -4.23
N GLU A 105 -11.43 -9.68 -4.72
CA GLU A 105 -12.16 -9.47 -5.97
C GLU A 105 -13.09 -8.25 -5.87
N GLU A 106 -13.83 -8.12 -4.76
CA GLU A 106 -14.67 -6.93 -4.50
C GLU A 106 -13.86 -5.63 -4.48
N ARG A 107 -12.62 -5.66 -3.96
CA ARG A 107 -11.72 -4.50 -4.01
C ARG A 107 -11.25 -4.22 -5.43
N ARG A 108 -10.91 -5.24 -6.21
CA ARG A 108 -10.49 -5.10 -7.61
C ARG A 108 -11.62 -4.49 -8.46
N ASP A 109 -12.84 -4.97 -8.30
CA ASP A 109 -14.02 -4.42 -8.95
C ASP A 109 -14.23 -2.95 -8.56
N ALA A 110 -14.13 -2.64 -7.26
CA ALA A 110 -14.23 -1.26 -6.79
C ALA A 110 -13.12 -0.33 -7.33
N ILE A 111 -11.91 -0.83 -7.53
CA ILE A 111 -10.83 -0.06 -8.18
C ILE A 111 -11.19 0.22 -9.64
N SER A 112 -11.66 -0.80 -10.37
CA SER A 112 -12.08 -0.64 -11.77
C SER A 112 -13.22 0.37 -11.90
N ASP A 113 -14.23 0.31 -11.04
CA ASP A 113 -15.35 1.25 -11.03
C ASP A 113 -14.88 2.70 -10.79
N ILE A 114 -13.93 2.89 -9.88
CA ILE A 114 -13.38 4.23 -9.60
C ILE A 114 -12.52 4.72 -10.76
N GLU A 115 -11.76 3.84 -11.41
CA GLU A 115 -10.97 4.19 -12.60
C GLU A 115 -11.89 4.67 -13.74
N ASP A 116 -12.98 3.96 -14.02
CA ASP A 116 -13.98 4.37 -15.02
C ASP A 116 -14.59 5.74 -14.67
N LEU A 117 -14.94 5.96 -13.40
CA LEU A 117 -15.45 7.26 -12.94
C LEU A 117 -14.43 8.39 -13.10
N LEU A 118 -13.14 8.11 -12.87
CA LEU A 118 -12.07 9.10 -13.01
C LEU A 118 -11.82 9.44 -14.48
N ASP A 119 -11.87 8.44 -15.35
CA ASP A 119 -11.72 8.61 -16.79
C ASP A 119 -12.85 9.47 -17.39
N GLU A 120 -14.06 9.42 -16.83
CA GLU A 120 -15.18 10.29 -17.21
C GLU A 120 -15.20 11.65 -16.48
N TYR A 121 -14.31 11.88 -15.51
CA TYR A 121 -14.33 13.08 -14.67
C TYR A 121 -13.73 14.30 -15.40
N GLN A 122 -14.61 15.15 -15.96
CA GLN A 122 -14.21 16.32 -16.75
C GLN A 122 -13.15 17.22 -16.07
N PRO A 123 -13.24 17.56 -14.76
CA PRO A 123 -12.21 18.37 -14.12
C PRO A 123 -10.82 17.74 -14.16
N TRP A 124 -10.72 16.41 -14.16
CA TRP A 124 -9.45 15.69 -14.34
C TRP A 124 -8.95 15.75 -15.78
N GLN A 125 -9.84 15.52 -16.75
CA GLN A 125 -9.49 15.61 -18.18
C GLN A 125 -8.99 17.00 -18.60
N ASP A 126 -9.57 18.06 -18.01
CA ASP A 126 -9.22 19.44 -18.31
C ASP A 126 -7.98 19.93 -17.54
N ALA A 127 -7.56 19.21 -16.50
CA ALA A 127 -6.50 19.66 -15.61
C ALA A 127 -5.12 19.60 -16.29
N GLN A 128 -4.42 20.73 -16.25
CA GLN A 128 -3.05 20.83 -16.75
C GLN A 128 -2.12 21.41 -15.71
N GLY A 129 -1.06 20.64 -15.40
CA GLY A 129 -0.04 21.01 -14.43
C GLY A 129 -0.43 20.73 -12.99
N LYS A 130 0.58 20.74 -12.12
CA LYS A 130 0.52 20.24 -10.74
C LYS A 130 -0.64 20.81 -9.91
N SER A 131 -0.92 22.12 -10.02
CA SER A 131 -1.99 22.78 -9.28
C SER A 131 -3.38 22.27 -9.65
N GLU A 132 -3.68 22.20 -10.95
CA GLU A 132 -5.01 21.80 -11.42
C GLU A 132 -5.21 20.29 -11.25
N TRP A 133 -4.16 19.48 -11.46
CA TRP A 133 -4.19 18.05 -11.13
C TRP A 133 -4.52 17.82 -9.66
N PHE A 134 -3.84 18.56 -8.75
CA PHE A 134 -4.09 18.43 -7.32
C PHE A 134 -5.54 18.76 -6.97
N LYS A 135 -6.09 19.85 -7.52
CA LYS A 135 -7.48 20.25 -7.28
C LYS A 135 -8.48 19.24 -7.82
N ALA A 136 -8.29 18.77 -9.05
CA ALA A 136 -9.17 17.81 -9.70
C ALA A 136 -9.20 16.48 -8.93
N LEU A 137 -8.03 15.88 -8.69
CA LEU A 137 -7.93 14.61 -7.97
C LEU A 137 -8.42 14.72 -6.52
N SER A 138 -8.12 15.82 -5.82
CA SER A 138 -8.65 16.03 -4.46
C SER A 138 -10.17 16.15 -4.43
N SER A 139 -10.77 16.79 -5.45
CA SER A 139 -12.22 16.92 -5.56
C SER A 139 -12.86 15.59 -5.88
N PHE A 140 -12.29 14.84 -6.83
CA PHE A 140 -12.72 13.49 -7.18
C PHE A 140 -12.71 12.54 -5.97
N VAL A 141 -11.59 12.49 -5.23
CA VAL A 141 -11.46 11.68 -4.02
C VAL A 141 -12.50 12.09 -2.97
N LYS A 142 -12.76 13.39 -2.82
CA LYS A 142 -13.77 13.89 -1.87
C LYS A 142 -15.19 13.48 -2.27
N GLU A 143 -15.51 13.55 -3.56
CA GLU A 143 -16.82 13.17 -4.10
C GLU A 143 -17.07 11.65 -3.98
N ASN A 144 -16.02 10.84 -4.13
CA ASN A 144 -16.09 9.37 -4.08
C ASN A 144 -15.55 8.76 -2.77
N LYS A 145 -15.40 9.57 -1.71
CA LYS A 145 -14.71 9.19 -0.46
C LYS A 145 -15.21 7.89 0.15
N ALA A 146 -16.51 7.62 0.05
CA ALA A 146 -17.10 6.40 0.61
C ALA A 146 -16.50 5.12 0.01
N GLN A 147 -16.29 5.07 -1.31
CA GLN A 147 -15.69 3.90 -1.97
C GLN A 147 -14.20 3.79 -1.63
N PHE A 148 -13.47 4.90 -1.64
CA PHE A 148 -12.05 4.93 -1.25
C PHE A 148 -11.84 4.39 0.18
N ASP A 149 -12.65 4.86 1.13
CA ASP A 149 -12.57 4.44 2.53
C ASP A 149 -13.01 2.97 2.70
N ALA A 150 -14.11 2.55 2.07
CA ALA A 150 -14.67 1.21 2.24
C ALA A 150 -13.76 0.10 1.69
N HIS A 151 -12.99 0.37 0.64
CA HIS A 151 -12.13 -0.59 -0.04
C HIS A 151 -10.63 -0.38 0.20
N ASN A 152 -10.25 0.56 1.09
CA ASN A 152 -8.85 0.96 1.29
C ASN A 152 -8.14 1.31 -0.03
N ILE A 153 -8.81 2.04 -0.91
CA ILE A 153 -8.24 2.44 -2.20
C ILE A 153 -7.42 3.71 -1.99
N LEU A 154 -6.26 3.77 -2.64
CA LEU A 154 -5.45 4.97 -2.79
C LEU A 154 -5.50 5.39 -4.26
N LEU A 155 -5.17 6.64 -4.57
CA LEU A 155 -5.03 7.03 -5.99
C LEU A 155 -3.90 6.25 -6.67
N SER A 156 -2.87 5.86 -5.90
CA SER A 156 -1.82 4.97 -6.39
C SER A 156 -2.29 3.57 -6.79
N SER A 157 -3.50 3.16 -6.39
CA SER A 157 -4.13 1.90 -6.83
C SER A 157 -4.60 1.97 -8.28
N ILE A 158 -4.80 3.17 -8.82
CA ILE A 158 -5.27 3.42 -10.19
C ILE A 158 -4.10 3.83 -11.08
N TYR A 159 -3.25 4.74 -10.59
CA TYR A 159 -2.10 5.25 -11.34
C TYR A 159 -0.79 5.00 -10.60
N THR A 160 0.13 4.33 -11.28
CA THR A 160 1.43 3.96 -10.73
C THR A 160 2.46 5.09 -10.82
N SER A 161 3.67 4.85 -10.31
CA SER A 161 4.82 5.74 -10.48
C SER A 161 5.22 5.90 -11.96
N GLY A 162 5.87 7.02 -12.28
CA GLY A 162 6.37 7.30 -13.64
C GLY A 162 5.49 8.26 -14.46
N TYR A 163 4.27 8.54 -14.03
CA TYR A 163 3.43 9.57 -14.64
C TYR A 163 3.83 10.99 -14.19
N PRO A 164 3.60 12.03 -15.03
CA PRO A 164 3.89 13.43 -14.68
C PRO A 164 3.22 13.94 -13.40
N TYR A 165 2.14 13.29 -12.97
CA TYR A 165 1.33 13.62 -11.79
C TYR A 165 1.59 12.70 -10.59
N SER A 166 2.59 11.82 -10.64
CA SER A 166 2.94 10.92 -9.52
C SER A 166 3.22 11.64 -8.20
N GLU A 167 3.84 12.83 -8.24
CA GLU A 167 4.05 13.66 -7.04
C GLU A 167 2.72 14.16 -6.43
N VAL A 168 1.72 14.44 -7.27
CA VAL A 168 0.39 14.88 -6.83
C VAL A 168 -0.34 13.73 -6.16
N ILE A 169 -0.30 12.54 -6.77
CA ILE A 169 -0.86 11.30 -6.20
C ILE A 169 -0.25 11.05 -4.82
N ALA A 170 1.08 11.05 -4.73
CA ALA A 170 1.79 10.86 -3.46
C ALA A 170 1.36 11.86 -2.37
N GLU A 171 1.10 13.12 -2.74
CA GLU A 171 0.64 14.14 -1.80
C GLU A 171 -0.78 13.86 -1.31
N ILE A 172 -1.69 13.45 -2.20
CA ILE A 172 -3.09 13.17 -1.86
C ILE A 172 -3.19 11.89 -1.04
N ASP A 173 -2.48 10.83 -1.43
CA ASP A 173 -2.49 9.55 -0.70
C ASP A 173 -1.99 9.73 0.74
N LYS A 174 -0.93 10.53 0.95
CA LYS A 174 -0.49 10.91 2.31
C LYS A 174 -1.61 11.52 3.14
N LYS A 175 -2.52 12.31 2.54
CA LYS A 175 -3.67 12.90 3.25
C LYS A 175 -4.72 11.82 3.56
N LEU A 176 -5.04 10.97 2.59
CA LEU A 176 -5.99 9.85 2.77
C LEU A 176 -5.58 8.87 3.87
N LEU A 177 -4.28 8.72 4.09
CA LEU A 177 -3.73 7.82 5.10
C LEU A 177 -3.75 8.40 6.53
N ILE A 178 -3.85 9.72 6.67
CA ILE A 178 -3.91 10.41 7.97
C ILE A 178 -5.36 10.59 8.42
N GLU A 179 -6.31 10.68 7.48
CA GLU A 179 -7.71 10.84 7.80
C GLU A 179 -8.30 9.60 8.49
N PRO A 180 -9.14 9.77 9.53
CA PRO A 180 -9.89 8.66 10.09
C PRO A 180 -10.79 8.07 8.99
N ARG A 181 -10.50 6.84 8.55
CA ARG A 181 -11.39 6.11 7.63
C ARG A 181 -12.71 5.84 8.33
N SER A 182 -13.82 5.97 7.60
CA SER A 182 -15.14 5.68 8.16
C SER A 182 -15.17 4.25 8.74
N LYS A 183 -15.71 4.08 9.95
CA LYS A 183 -15.76 2.78 10.65
C LYS A 183 -16.80 1.81 10.08
N GLU A 184 -17.51 2.22 9.03
CA GLU A 184 -18.56 1.43 8.43
C GLU A 184 -17.94 0.41 7.48
N ARG A 185 -17.38 -0.66 8.04
CA ARG A 185 -17.50 -1.95 7.35
C ARG A 185 -19.00 -2.18 7.22
N VAL A 186 -19.53 -2.13 6.00
CA VAL A 186 -20.84 -2.71 5.72
C VAL A 186 -20.67 -4.19 6.00
N SER A 187 -21.03 -4.61 7.22
CA SER A 187 -21.05 -6.00 7.62
C SER A 187 -22.22 -6.67 6.90
N GLY A 188 -22.03 -6.91 5.61
CA GLY A 188 -22.86 -7.80 4.82
C GLY A 188 -22.28 -9.18 4.89
N LEU A 189 -22.45 -9.88 6.01
CA LEU A 189 -22.47 -11.35 6.13
C LEU A 189 -22.77 -11.71 7.59
N ASN A 190 -24.08 -11.75 7.90
CA ASN A 190 -24.57 -12.69 8.89
C ASN A 190 -24.57 -14.06 8.23
N LEU A 191 -23.59 -14.90 8.56
CA LEU A 191 -23.71 -16.35 8.51
C LEU A 191 -23.20 -16.94 9.82
#